data_AF-A0A2I1BXN2-F1
#
_entry.id   AF-A0A2I1BXN2-F1
#
_cell.length_a   1.000
_cell.length_b   1.000
_cell.length_c   1.000
_cell.angle_alpha   90.00
_cell.angle_beta   90.00
_cell.angle_gamma   90.00
#
_symmetry.space_group_name_H-M   'P 1'
#
loop_
_entity.id
_entity.type
_entity.pdbx_description
1 polymer ?
#
loop_
_entity_poly.entity_id
_entity_poly.type
_entity_poly.pdbx_seq_one_letter_code
_entity_poly.pdbx_strand_id
1 'polypeptide(L)'
;MTASLAHDDYTVAWICALSLEAAAAKAMLDEIHDPLPQPRTDYNTYTLGKINGHNVAIACLPCGVYGTTSAATVLAHMLPTFPSLRFGLMVGIGGGVPTGDTDIRLGDVVVCIPRDRSGGVIQYDYGKTLSGGRFQCTGSLNKPPQFLLTAVSDMRSNDFMRERPIGGIISETLQRHEEMTKQFSRPDKDWLFRSTYQHQSNSRDCSLCDCAQLVPRSPRASNEPHVHYGTIASGN
;
A
#
# COMPACT_ATOMS: atom_id res chain seq x y z
N MET A 1 0.28 -34.38 9.77
CA MET A 1 -1.10 -33.87 9.80
C MET A 1 -0.99 -32.37 9.98
N THR A 2 -1.21 -31.58 8.94
CA THR A 2 -1.36 -30.12 9.07
C THR A 2 -2.64 -29.89 9.88
N ALA A 3 -2.57 -29.11 10.96
CA ALA A 3 -3.75 -28.77 11.73
C ALA A 3 -4.75 -28.04 10.82
N SER A 4 -6.04 -28.39 10.89
CA SER A 4 -7.07 -27.63 10.18
C SER A 4 -7.15 -26.24 10.78
N LEU A 5 -6.94 -25.21 9.96
CA LEU A 5 -7.08 -23.83 10.39
C LEU A 5 -8.55 -23.44 10.52
N ALA A 6 -8.83 -22.52 11.43
CA ALA A 6 -10.14 -21.91 11.68
C ALA A 6 -10.04 -20.38 11.53
N HIS A 7 -11.19 -19.71 11.55
CA HIS A 7 -11.23 -18.25 11.45
C HIS A 7 -10.43 -17.55 12.57
N ASP A 8 -10.41 -18.14 13.76
CA ASP A 8 -9.71 -17.63 14.94
C ASP A 8 -8.19 -17.69 14.82
N ASP A 9 -7.66 -18.41 13.82
CA ASP A 9 -6.21 -18.50 13.61
C ASP A 9 -5.65 -17.30 12.83
N TYR A 10 -6.50 -16.45 12.25
CA TYR A 10 -6.09 -15.30 11.44
C TYR A 10 -6.03 -14.03 12.30
N THR A 11 -4.87 -13.38 12.30
CA THR A 11 -4.60 -12.23 13.19
C THR A 11 -4.30 -10.94 12.44
N VAL A 12 -4.09 -11.00 11.13
CA VAL A 12 -3.77 -9.85 10.28
C VAL A 12 -4.76 -9.78 9.12
N ALA A 13 -5.40 -8.63 8.96
CA ALA A 13 -6.17 -8.33 7.75
C ALA A 13 -5.28 -7.57 6.76
N TRP A 14 -5.27 -8.00 5.50
CA TRP A 14 -4.59 -7.29 4.41
C TRP A 14 -5.66 -6.84 3.41
N ILE A 15 -5.85 -5.52 3.30
CA ILE A 15 -6.89 -4.92 2.48
C ILE A 15 -6.24 -4.31 1.23
N CYS A 16 -6.75 -4.67 0.06
CA CYS A 16 -6.32 -4.20 -1.26
C CYS A 16 -7.44 -3.40 -1.92
N ALA A 17 -7.14 -2.26 -2.54
CA ALA A 17 -8.11 -1.48 -3.33
C ALA A 17 -8.35 -2.05 -4.73
N LEU A 18 -7.32 -2.62 -5.35
CA LEU A 18 -7.34 -3.06 -6.75
C LEU A 18 -7.05 -4.57 -6.86
N SER A 19 -7.58 -5.18 -7.92
CA SER A 19 -7.33 -6.59 -8.22
C SER A 19 -5.84 -6.89 -8.46
N LEU A 20 -5.09 -5.94 -9.04
CA LEU A 20 -3.64 -6.08 -9.21
C LEU A 20 -2.90 -6.08 -7.86
N GLU A 21 -3.38 -5.30 -6.89
CA GLU A 21 -2.79 -5.26 -5.55
C GLU A 21 -3.08 -6.57 -4.82
N ALA A 22 -4.30 -7.09 -4.96
CA ALA A 22 -4.66 -8.41 -4.43
C ALA A 22 -3.83 -9.54 -5.09
N ALA A 23 -3.54 -9.45 -6.39
CA ALA A 23 -2.67 -10.40 -7.07
C ALA A 23 -1.24 -10.36 -6.51
N ALA A 24 -0.68 -9.16 -6.30
CA ALA A 24 0.62 -8.99 -5.65
C ALA A 24 0.63 -9.54 -4.21
N ALA A 25 -0.43 -9.26 -3.43
CA ALA A 25 -0.56 -9.75 -2.07
C ALA A 25 -0.57 -11.29 -2.00
N LYS A 26 -1.29 -11.94 -2.92
CA LYS A 26 -1.32 -13.41 -3.01
C LYS A 26 0.04 -14.00 -3.39
N ALA A 27 0.77 -13.37 -4.31
CA ALA A 27 2.11 -13.80 -4.71
C ALA A 27 3.15 -13.66 -3.59
N MET A 28 2.87 -12.82 -2.59
CA MET A 28 3.71 -12.60 -1.41
C MET A 28 3.46 -13.59 -0.26
N LEU A 29 2.46 -14.47 -0.36
CA LEU A 29 2.19 -15.49 0.65
C LEU A 29 3.29 -16.57 0.62
N ASP A 30 3.79 -16.96 1.80
CA ASP A 30 4.67 -18.13 1.95
C ASP A 30 3.87 -19.42 1.77
N GLU A 31 2.65 -19.44 2.30
CA GLU A 31 1.71 -20.55 2.23
C GLU A 31 0.30 -20.01 1.92
N ILE A 32 -0.41 -20.64 0.99
CA ILE A 32 -1.83 -20.39 0.73
C ILE A 32 -2.63 -21.46 1.48
N HIS A 33 -3.62 -21.02 2.26
CA HIS A 33 -4.49 -21.91 3.02
C HIS A 33 -5.81 -22.17 2.28
N ASP A 34 -6.45 -23.29 2.60
CA ASP A 34 -7.77 -23.61 2.08
C ASP A 34 -8.82 -22.56 2.52
N PRO A 35 -9.82 -22.28 1.68
CA PRO A 35 -10.90 -21.37 2.04
C PRO A 35 -11.73 -21.92 3.21
N LEU A 36 -12.19 -21.02 4.07
CA LEU A 36 -13.07 -21.36 5.19
C LEU A 36 -14.54 -21.07 4.85
N PRO A 37 -15.50 -21.78 5.46
CA PRO A 37 -16.93 -21.51 5.28
C PRO A 37 -17.29 -20.10 5.76
N GLN A 38 -17.84 -19.28 4.87
CA GLN A 38 -18.12 -17.88 5.16
C GLN A 38 -19.59 -17.66 5.60
N PRO A 39 -19.86 -16.76 6.58
CA PRO A 39 -21.21 -16.36 6.93
C PRO A 39 -21.96 -15.72 5.76
N ARG A 40 -23.28 -15.97 5.63
CA ARG A 40 -24.12 -15.37 4.57
C ARG A 40 -24.23 -13.84 4.61
N THR A 41 -23.85 -13.24 5.75
CA THR A 41 -23.88 -11.80 6.00
C THR A 41 -22.58 -11.11 5.61
N ASP A 42 -21.56 -11.87 5.24
CA ASP A 42 -20.29 -11.36 4.76
C ASP A 42 -20.23 -11.54 3.23
N TYR A 43 -20.08 -10.43 2.51
CA TYR A 43 -20.03 -10.40 1.05
C TYR A 43 -18.62 -10.25 0.49
N ASN A 44 -17.60 -10.20 1.36
CA ASN A 44 -16.23 -10.15 0.92
C ASN A 44 -15.79 -11.49 0.29
N THR A 45 -14.70 -11.45 -0.46
CA THR A 45 -14.00 -12.66 -0.90
C THR A 45 -12.61 -12.67 -0.25
N TYR A 46 -12.28 -13.77 0.42
CA TYR A 46 -11.01 -13.91 1.11
C TYR A 46 -10.01 -14.77 0.36
N THR A 47 -8.74 -14.40 0.47
CA THR A 47 -7.63 -15.34 0.28
C THR A 47 -6.90 -15.46 1.60
N LEU A 48 -6.71 -16.70 2.05
CA LEU A 48 -6.13 -17.01 3.33
C LEU A 48 -4.72 -17.55 3.13
N GLY A 49 -3.80 -17.16 4.00
CA GLY A 49 -2.44 -17.65 3.90
C GLY A 49 -1.58 -17.23 5.07
N LYS A 50 -0.27 -17.36 4.89
CA LYS A 50 0.74 -17.09 5.91
C LYS A 50 1.90 -16.31 5.33
N ILE A 51 2.41 -15.36 6.12
CA ILE A 51 3.63 -14.60 5.82
C ILE A 51 4.47 -14.54 7.08
N ASN A 52 5.70 -15.06 7.01
CA ASN A 52 6.69 -15.06 8.08
C ASN A 52 6.10 -15.51 9.44
N GLY A 53 5.31 -16.58 9.43
CA GLY A 53 4.68 -17.13 10.64
C GLY A 53 3.35 -16.47 11.06
N HIS A 54 2.89 -15.42 10.37
CA HIS A 54 1.62 -14.76 10.64
C HIS A 54 0.54 -15.23 9.67
N ASN A 55 -0.61 -15.67 10.19
CA ASN A 55 -1.77 -15.99 9.37
C ASN A 55 -2.49 -14.69 8.96
N VAL A 56 -2.68 -14.51 7.66
CA VAL A 56 -3.21 -13.31 7.02
C VAL A 56 -4.51 -13.63 6.28
N ALA A 57 -5.54 -12.81 6.49
CA ALA A 57 -6.75 -12.80 5.68
C ALA A 57 -6.69 -11.61 4.71
N ILE A 58 -6.58 -11.91 3.42
CA ILE A 58 -6.52 -10.91 2.34
C ILE A 58 -7.93 -10.67 1.81
N ALA A 59 -8.34 -9.41 1.72
CA ALA A 59 -9.59 -8.99 1.09
C ALA A 59 -9.31 -7.87 0.07
N CYS A 60 -10.01 -7.93 -1.06
CA CYS A 60 -10.00 -6.86 -2.06
C CYS A 60 -11.33 -6.10 -2.02
N LEU A 61 -11.27 -4.80 -2.26
CA LEU A 61 -12.47 -3.98 -2.46
C LEU A 61 -13.29 -4.52 -3.66
N PRO A 62 -14.62 -4.34 -3.66
CA PRO A 62 -15.47 -4.76 -4.77
C PRO A 62 -15.02 -4.13 -6.09
N CYS A 63 -15.06 -4.92 -7.17
CA CYS A 63 -14.62 -4.46 -8.49
C CYS A 63 -15.38 -3.21 -8.93
N GLY A 64 -14.64 -2.15 -9.31
CA GLY A 64 -15.21 -0.87 -9.71
C GLY A 64 -15.68 0.03 -8.56
N VAL A 65 -15.51 -0.39 -7.30
CA VAL A 65 -15.89 0.39 -6.12
C VAL A 65 -14.64 0.70 -5.30
N TYR A 66 -14.26 1.97 -5.26
CA TYR A 66 -13.06 2.45 -4.57
C TYR A 66 -13.41 3.39 -3.42
N GLY A 67 -12.36 3.82 -2.72
CA GLY A 67 -12.46 4.86 -1.70
C GLY A 67 -12.53 4.34 -0.27
N THR A 68 -12.44 5.28 0.67
CA THR A 68 -12.29 5.03 2.10
C THR A 68 -13.50 4.32 2.69
N THR A 69 -14.70 4.60 2.18
CA THR A 69 -15.94 3.97 2.65
C THR A 69 -16.00 2.49 2.29
N SER A 70 -15.58 2.13 1.06
CA SER A 70 -15.54 0.74 0.61
C SER A 70 -14.55 -0.08 1.45
N ALA A 71 -13.35 0.45 1.69
CA ALA A 71 -12.35 -0.18 2.55
C ALA A 71 -12.85 -0.37 3.99
N ALA A 72 -13.54 0.62 4.56
CA ALA A 72 -14.14 0.52 5.89
C ALA A 72 -15.21 -0.58 5.97
N THR A 73 -16.07 -0.68 4.94
CA THR A 73 -17.10 -1.72 4.85
C THR A 73 -16.50 -3.12 4.76
N VAL A 74 -15.47 -3.31 3.91
CA VAL A 74 -14.75 -4.59 3.81
C VAL A 74 -14.23 -5.01 5.19
N LEU A 75 -13.51 -4.12 5.89
CA LEU A 75 -12.97 -4.44 7.20
C LEU A 75 -14.07 -4.67 8.26
N ALA A 76 -15.18 -3.91 8.22
CA ALA A 76 -16.29 -4.10 9.13
C ALA A 76 -16.95 -5.48 9.00
N HIS A 77 -16.99 -6.05 7.79
CA HIS A 77 -17.44 -7.42 7.55
C HIS A 77 -16.39 -8.48 7.94
N MET A 78 -15.10 -8.17 7.84
CA MET A 78 -14.02 -9.07 8.27
C MET A 78 -14.02 -9.32 9.78
N LEU A 79 -14.27 -8.29 10.59
CA LEU A 79 -14.18 -8.37 12.05
C LEU A 79 -15.06 -9.48 12.67
N PRO A 80 -16.36 -9.63 12.33
CA PRO A 80 -17.16 -10.74 12.84
C PRO A 80 -16.78 -12.10 12.23
N THR A 81 -16.23 -12.14 11.02
CA THR A 81 -15.81 -13.38 10.36
C THR A 81 -14.50 -13.91 10.94
N PHE A 82 -13.54 -13.03 11.28
CA PHE A 82 -12.23 -13.37 11.85
C PHE A 82 -12.06 -12.65 13.21
N PRO A 83 -12.58 -13.23 14.31
CA PRO A 83 -12.67 -12.54 15.59
C PRO A 83 -11.31 -12.30 16.25
N SER A 84 -10.27 -13.04 15.85
CA SER A 84 -8.89 -12.89 16.35
C SER A 84 -8.05 -11.86 15.60
N LEU A 85 -8.63 -11.11 14.65
CA LEU A 85 -7.92 -10.03 13.97
C LEU A 85 -7.41 -8.99 14.98
N ARG A 86 -6.09 -8.78 14.98
CA ARG A 86 -5.42 -7.84 15.87
C ARG A 86 -5.25 -6.47 15.24
N PHE A 87 -5.06 -6.43 13.92
CA PHE A 87 -4.91 -5.21 13.13
C PHE A 87 -5.17 -5.48 11.65
N GLY A 88 -5.48 -4.41 10.90
CA GLY A 88 -5.58 -4.42 9.45
C GLY A 88 -4.54 -3.52 8.82
N LEU A 89 -4.01 -3.94 7.68
CA LEU A 89 -3.10 -3.18 6.84
C LEU A 89 -3.80 -2.87 5.51
N MET A 90 -3.86 -1.58 5.16
CA MET A 90 -4.22 -1.16 3.81
C MET A 90 -2.93 -1.10 2.99
N VAL A 91 -2.78 -1.98 2.02
CA VAL A 91 -1.55 -2.08 1.20
C VAL A 91 -1.95 -2.05 -0.26
N GLY A 92 -1.36 -1.11 -1.00
CA GLY A 92 -1.69 -0.88 -2.40
C GLY A 92 -0.73 0.10 -3.05
N ILE A 93 -1.00 0.42 -4.31
CA ILE A 93 -0.26 1.43 -5.06
C ILE A 93 -0.78 2.83 -4.73
N GLY A 94 0.09 3.83 -4.86
CA GLY A 94 -0.26 5.23 -4.63
C GLY A 94 0.55 6.16 -5.53
N GLY A 95 0.08 7.40 -5.65
CA GLY A 95 0.82 8.48 -6.31
C GLY A 95 1.87 9.07 -5.37
N GLY A 96 3.10 9.23 -5.88
CA GLY A 96 4.17 9.95 -5.18
C GLY A 96 4.13 11.45 -5.47
N VAL A 97 4.37 12.28 -4.46
CA VAL A 97 4.54 13.74 -4.62
C VAL A 97 5.96 14.11 -4.18
N PRO A 98 6.94 14.10 -5.08
CA PRO A 98 8.32 14.45 -4.75
C PRO A 98 8.44 15.91 -4.29
N THR A 99 9.31 16.16 -3.33
CA THR A 99 9.68 17.51 -2.86
C THR A 99 11.20 17.68 -2.92
N GLY A 100 11.70 18.88 -2.68
CA GLY A 100 13.15 19.13 -2.64
C GLY A 100 13.88 18.25 -1.62
N ASP A 101 13.23 17.93 -0.50
CA ASP A 101 13.80 17.13 0.59
C ASP A 101 13.40 15.65 0.53
N THR A 102 12.49 15.26 -0.37
CA THR A 102 11.98 13.89 -0.48
C THR A 102 11.83 13.48 -1.93
N ASP A 103 12.82 12.73 -2.40
CA ASP A 103 12.91 12.24 -3.77
C ASP A 103 12.23 10.86 -3.93
N ILE A 104 10.91 10.80 -3.78
CA ILE A 104 10.14 9.57 -4.00
C ILE A 104 10.13 9.18 -5.48
N ARG A 105 10.33 7.89 -5.78
CA ARG A 105 10.45 7.35 -7.14
C ARG A 105 9.47 6.21 -7.40
N LEU A 106 9.22 5.92 -8.68
CA LEU A 106 8.45 4.75 -9.07
C LEU A 106 9.11 3.47 -8.53
N GLY A 107 8.30 2.65 -7.85
CA GLY A 107 8.73 1.44 -7.17
C GLY A 107 9.17 1.63 -5.72
N ASP A 108 9.28 2.87 -5.22
CA ASP A 108 9.51 3.10 -3.79
C ASP A 108 8.29 2.72 -2.94
N VAL A 109 8.53 2.43 -1.66
CA VAL A 109 7.52 2.05 -0.68
C VAL A 109 7.35 3.18 0.33
N VAL A 110 6.11 3.48 0.74
CA VAL A 110 5.83 4.43 1.81
C VAL A 110 5.15 3.71 2.97
N VAL A 111 5.72 3.83 4.16
CA VAL A 111 5.14 3.31 5.41
C VAL A 111 4.60 4.49 6.20
N CYS A 112 3.30 4.45 6.53
CA CYS A 112 2.68 5.52 7.29
C CYS A 112 3.19 5.53 8.74
N ILE A 113 3.65 6.69 9.22
CA ILE A 113 4.00 6.91 10.61
C ILE A 113 3.36 8.20 11.14
N PRO A 114 2.98 8.25 12.43
CA PRO A 114 2.50 9.48 13.04
C PRO A 114 3.54 10.59 12.93
N ARG A 115 3.11 11.79 12.52
CA ARG A 115 3.96 12.97 12.42
C ARG A 115 3.14 14.21 12.77
N ASP A 116 3.70 15.06 13.62
CA ASP A 116 3.07 16.27 14.13
C ASP A 116 1.68 15.98 14.71
N ARG A 117 0.62 16.50 14.07
CA ARG A 117 -0.79 16.28 14.46
C ARG A 117 -1.47 15.13 13.71
N SER A 118 -0.78 14.47 12.78
CA SER A 118 -1.33 13.37 11.98
C SER A 118 -1.02 12.02 12.63
N GLY A 119 -2.01 11.12 12.63
CA GLY A 119 -1.82 9.71 12.96
C GLY A 119 -1.01 8.92 11.91
N GLY A 120 -0.61 9.56 10.81
CA GLY A 120 0.17 8.97 9.72
C GLY A 120 -0.61 8.89 8.41
N VAL A 121 -1.94 9.02 8.45
CA VAL A 121 -2.79 9.18 7.25
C VAL A 121 -3.57 10.48 7.36
N ILE A 122 -3.60 11.25 6.27
CA ILE A 122 -4.31 12.53 6.17
C ILE A 122 -5.41 12.38 5.14
N GLN A 123 -6.66 12.61 5.54
CA GLN A 123 -7.79 12.69 4.62
C GLN A 123 -7.81 14.08 3.97
N TYR A 124 -7.17 14.22 2.82
CA TYR A 124 -6.87 15.54 2.24
C TYR A 124 -8.10 16.24 1.63
N ASP A 125 -9.16 15.47 1.33
CA ASP A 125 -10.43 15.90 0.79
C ASP A 125 -11.51 16.09 1.87
N TYR A 126 -11.23 15.70 3.12
CA TYR A 126 -12.17 15.76 4.23
C TYR A 126 -11.94 16.99 5.13
N GLY A 127 -12.82 17.98 4.99
CA GLY A 127 -12.63 19.25 5.68
C GLY A 127 -13.71 20.26 5.40
N LYS A 128 -13.46 21.50 5.84
CA LYS A 128 -14.34 22.64 5.65
C LYS A 128 -13.67 23.67 4.76
N THR A 129 -14.44 24.22 3.83
CA THR A 129 -14.03 25.42 3.09
C THR A 129 -14.35 26.64 3.94
N LEU A 130 -13.31 27.34 4.38
CA LEU A 130 -13.41 28.59 5.11
C LEU A 130 -13.62 29.77 4.15
N SER A 131 -14.01 30.92 4.69
CA SER A 131 -14.14 32.17 3.93
C SER A 131 -12.88 32.46 3.13
N GLY A 132 -13.04 32.82 1.84
CA GLY A 132 -11.92 33.05 0.92
C GLY A 132 -11.37 31.80 0.24
N GLY A 133 -12.10 30.68 0.24
CA GLY A 133 -11.74 29.46 -0.51
C GLY A 133 -10.65 28.61 0.14
N ARG A 134 -10.28 28.91 1.39
CA ARG A 134 -9.25 28.16 2.12
C ARG A 134 -9.83 26.85 2.65
N PHE A 135 -9.29 25.73 2.21
CA PHE A 135 -9.64 24.43 2.76
C PHE A 135 -8.96 24.18 4.11
N GLN A 136 -9.71 23.70 5.09
CA GLN A 136 -9.22 23.28 6.40
C GLN A 136 -9.57 21.83 6.63
N CYS A 137 -8.57 20.96 6.75
CA CYS A 137 -8.77 19.58 7.21
C CYS A 137 -9.33 19.61 8.65
N THR A 138 -10.46 18.94 8.86
CA THR A 138 -11.13 18.91 10.19
C THR A 138 -11.10 17.54 10.86
N GLY A 139 -10.71 16.49 10.13
CA GLY A 139 -10.59 15.13 10.64
C GLY A 139 -9.13 14.73 10.88
N SER A 140 -8.94 13.81 11.82
CA SER A 140 -7.67 13.10 12.00
C SER A 140 -7.96 11.61 12.20
N LEU A 141 -7.26 10.76 11.46
CA LEU A 141 -7.29 9.32 11.69
C LEU A 141 -6.43 8.94 12.90
N ASN A 142 -6.79 7.85 13.56
CA ASN A 142 -6.02 7.31 14.67
C ASN A 142 -4.61 6.93 14.23
N LYS A 143 -3.65 7.05 15.16
CA LYS A 143 -2.31 6.50 14.94
C LYS A 143 -2.32 4.96 15.01
N PRO A 144 -1.40 4.27 14.32
CA PRO A 144 -1.22 2.84 14.48
C PRO A 144 -0.97 2.43 15.94
N PRO A 145 -1.41 1.24 16.37
CA PRO A 145 -1.07 0.66 17.66
C PRO A 145 0.43 0.64 17.95
N GLN A 146 0.80 0.70 19.23
CA GLN A 146 2.21 0.79 19.66
C GLN A 146 3.07 -0.33 19.11
N PHE A 147 2.58 -1.58 19.09
CA PHE A 147 3.36 -2.72 18.62
C PHE A 147 3.70 -2.62 17.13
N LEU A 148 2.84 -2.01 16.29
CA LEU A 148 3.18 -1.73 14.89
C LEU A 148 4.23 -0.64 14.77
N LEU A 149 4.15 0.41 15.59
CA LEU A 149 5.16 1.49 15.60
C LEU A 149 6.53 0.99 16.04
N THR A 150 6.60 0.07 17.00
CA THR A 150 7.84 -0.61 17.38
C THR A 150 8.38 -1.47 16.25
N ALA A 151 7.52 -2.23 15.56
CA ALA A 151 7.92 -3.02 14.39
C ALA A 151 8.48 -2.14 13.24
N VAL A 152 7.88 -0.97 13.00
CA VAL A 152 8.39 0.01 12.03
C VAL A 152 9.76 0.57 12.45
N SER A 153 9.98 0.77 13.75
CA SER A 153 11.28 1.22 14.26
C SER A 153 12.38 0.18 14.04
N ASP A 154 12.06 -1.09 14.26
CA ASP A 154 12.95 -2.22 13.98
C ASP A 154 13.24 -2.35 12.47
N MET A 155 12.20 -2.31 11.63
CA MET A 155 12.33 -2.30 10.16
C MET A 155 13.28 -1.18 9.69
N ARG A 156 13.09 0.04 10.21
CA ARG A 156 13.94 1.18 9.86
C ARG A 156 15.39 0.98 10.32
N SER A 157 15.62 0.32 11.46
CA SER A 157 16.96 -0.05 11.92
C SER A 157 17.62 -1.05 10.96
N ASN A 158 16.88 -2.06 10.53
CA ASN A 158 17.37 -3.10 9.61
C ASN A 158 17.65 -2.54 8.22
N ASP A 159 16.88 -1.55 7.77
CA ASP A 159 17.13 -0.81 6.52
C ASP A 159 18.48 -0.08 6.55
N PHE A 160 18.87 0.52 7.68
CA PHE A 160 20.20 1.12 7.84
C PHE A 160 21.32 0.08 7.76
N MET A 161 21.06 -1.13 8.24
CA MET A 161 22.01 -2.26 8.21
C MET A 161 22.01 -3.03 6.88
N ARG A 162 21.05 -2.77 5.98
CA ARG A 162 20.84 -3.46 4.70
C ARG A 162 20.68 -4.98 4.82
N GLU A 163 20.08 -5.46 5.92
CA GLU A 163 20.03 -6.89 6.23
C GLU A 163 19.09 -7.70 5.34
N ARG A 164 18.11 -7.06 4.67
CA ARG A 164 17.24 -7.69 3.66
C ARG A 164 16.74 -6.66 2.62
N PRO A 165 17.37 -6.54 1.45
CA PRO A 165 16.90 -5.62 0.41
C PRO A 165 15.54 -6.08 -0.16
N ILE A 166 14.59 -5.14 -0.21
CA ILE A 166 13.25 -5.32 -0.78
C ILE A 166 13.33 -5.78 -2.24
N GLY A 167 14.30 -5.27 -3.00
CA GLY A 167 14.54 -5.66 -4.38
C GLY A 167 14.82 -7.14 -4.54
N GLY A 168 15.49 -7.77 -3.56
CA GLY A 168 15.71 -9.22 -3.55
C GLY A 168 14.41 -10.00 -3.39
N ILE A 169 13.56 -9.58 -2.45
CA ILE A 169 12.24 -10.18 -2.20
C ILE A 169 11.34 -10.05 -3.43
N ILE A 170 11.29 -8.87 -4.05
CA ILE A 170 10.51 -8.64 -5.28
C ILE A 170 11.03 -9.54 -6.40
N SER A 171 12.35 -9.60 -6.59
CA SER A 171 12.96 -10.40 -7.67
C SER A 171 12.66 -11.90 -7.50
N GLU A 172 12.77 -12.42 -6.28
CA GLU A 172 12.43 -13.81 -5.96
C GLU A 172 10.95 -14.11 -6.25
N THR A 173 10.05 -13.23 -5.82
CA THR A 173 8.61 -13.39 -6.10
C THR A 173 8.30 -13.35 -7.59
N LEU A 174 8.91 -12.44 -8.36
CA LEU A 174 8.71 -12.38 -9.81
C LEU A 174 9.28 -13.62 -10.53
N GLN A 175 10.39 -14.18 -10.04
CA GLN A 175 10.92 -15.45 -10.57
C GLN A 175 9.98 -16.63 -10.32
N ARG A 176 9.31 -16.68 -9.16
CA ARG A 176 8.30 -17.71 -8.85
C ARG A 176 7.01 -17.55 -9.67
N HIS A 177 6.72 -16.33 -10.11
CA HIS A 177 5.50 -15.99 -10.85
C HIS A 177 5.84 -15.29 -12.18
N GLU A 178 6.47 -16.02 -13.10
CA GLU A 178 7.02 -15.46 -14.35
C GLU A 178 5.99 -14.61 -15.14
N GLU A 179 4.73 -15.06 -15.22
CA GLU A 179 3.63 -14.36 -15.89
C GLU A 179 3.36 -12.95 -15.32
N MET A 180 3.67 -12.71 -14.05
CA MET A 180 3.52 -11.40 -13.41
C MET A 180 4.63 -10.43 -13.80
N THR A 181 5.80 -10.93 -14.23
CA THR A 181 7.00 -10.11 -14.49
C THR A 181 6.68 -8.94 -15.41
N LYS A 182 5.93 -9.17 -16.50
CA LYS A 182 5.63 -8.12 -17.48
C LYS A 182 4.83 -6.95 -16.90
N GLN A 183 3.95 -7.20 -15.93
CA GLN A 183 3.03 -6.20 -15.39
C GLN A 183 3.51 -5.61 -14.06
N PHE A 184 4.28 -6.37 -13.28
CA PHE A 184 4.68 -6.00 -11.92
C PHE A 184 6.15 -5.58 -11.80
N SER A 185 6.92 -5.68 -12.88
CA SER A 185 8.30 -5.16 -12.89
C SER A 185 8.33 -3.66 -12.70
N ARG A 186 9.39 -3.20 -12.04
CA ARG A 186 9.69 -1.77 -11.93
C ARG A 186 9.84 -1.17 -13.34
N PRO A 187 9.23 0.00 -13.61
CA PRO A 187 9.43 0.67 -14.90
C PRO A 187 10.88 1.15 -15.06
N ASP A 188 11.41 1.08 -16.28
CA ASP A 188 12.79 1.49 -16.60
C ASP A 188 12.99 3.01 -16.52
N LYS A 189 11.91 3.78 -16.65
CA LYS A 189 11.94 5.25 -16.72
C LYS A 189 11.11 5.84 -15.61
N ASP A 190 11.72 6.75 -14.86
CA ASP A 190 11.07 7.56 -13.83
C ASP A 190 11.17 9.03 -14.23
N TRP A 191 10.12 9.53 -14.87
CA TRP A 191 10.05 10.90 -15.37
C TRP A 191 9.29 11.79 -14.40
N LEU A 192 9.97 12.80 -13.87
CA LEU A 192 9.36 13.87 -13.09
C LEU A 192 9.27 15.12 -13.95
N PHE A 193 8.06 15.57 -14.25
CA PHE A 193 7.82 16.83 -14.94
C PHE A 193 7.61 17.97 -13.93
N ARG A 194 7.82 19.22 -14.39
CA ARG A 194 7.49 20.40 -13.59
C ARG A 194 6.01 20.38 -13.20
N SER A 195 5.69 20.74 -11.96
CA SER A 195 4.30 20.71 -11.44
C SER A 195 3.34 21.63 -12.21
N THR A 196 3.86 22.65 -12.89
CA THR A 196 3.08 23.58 -13.73
C THR A 196 2.93 23.11 -15.17
N TYR A 197 3.59 22.01 -15.56
CA TYR A 197 3.52 21.51 -16.92
C TYR A 197 2.15 20.88 -17.19
N GLN A 198 1.46 21.38 -18.20
CA GLN A 198 0.23 20.78 -18.68
C GLN A 198 0.56 19.67 -19.65
N HIS A 199 0.36 18.44 -19.21
CA HIS A 199 0.52 17.26 -20.05
C HIS A 199 -0.50 17.31 -21.19
N GLN A 200 -0.02 17.25 -22.43
CA GLN A 200 -0.88 17.13 -23.60
C GLN A 200 -1.34 15.67 -23.66
N SER A 201 -2.59 15.32 -23.35
CA SER A 201 -2.96 13.89 -23.32
C SER A 201 -4.32 13.53 -23.89
N ASN A 202 -4.24 12.77 -24.99
CA ASN A 202 -5.06 11.57 -25.20
C ASN A 202 -4.24 10.26 -25.04
N SER A 203 -2.93 10.30 -24.75
CA SER A 203 -2.10 9.09 -24.51
C SER A 203 -2.17 8.62 -23.05
N ARG A 204 -1.96 7.32 -22.82
CA ARG A 204 -1.95 6.71 -21.48
C ARG A 204 -0.63 6.90 -20.72
N ASP A 205 0.42 7.33 -21.41
CA ASP A 205 1.73 7.61 -20.84
C ASP A 205 2.24 8.99 -21.25
N CYS A 206 3.30 9.45 -20.57
CA CYS A 206 3.97 10.72 -20.86
C CYS A 206 5.07 10.58 -21.93
N SER A 207 5.02 9.54 -22.78
CA SER A 207 6.06 9.30 -23.80
C SER A 207 6.12 10.38 -24.87
N LEU A 208 5.01 11.06 -25.13
CA LEU A 208 4.88 12.17 -26.08
C LEU A 208 5.00 13.56 -25.43
N CYS A 209 5.25 13.62 -24.11
CA CYS A 209 5.39 14.88 -23.41
C CYS A 209 6.74 15.56 -23.74
N ASP A 210 6.77 16.89 -23.61
CA ASP A 210 7.96 17.70 -23.83
C ASP A 210 9.03 17.38 -22.78
N CYS A 211 10.10 16.69 -23.23
CA CYS A 211 11.22 16.31 -22.37
C CYS A 211 11.98 17.51 -21.80
N ALA A 212 11.86 18.72 -22.37
CA ALA A 212 12.44 19.93 -21.80
C ALA A 212 11.79 20.34 -20.47
N GLN A 213 10.61 19.80 -20.17
CA GLN A 213 9.87 20.05 -18.92
C GLN A 213 10.21 19.08 -17.81
N LEU A 214 11.13 18.14 -18.05
CA LEU A 214 11.64 17.23 -17.02
C LEU A 214 12.44 18.00 -15.97
N VAL A 215 12.21 17.66 -14.71
CA VAL A 215 12.98 18.13 -13.56
C VAL A 215 14.27 17.29 -13.48
N PRO A 216 15.46 17.91 -13.49
CA PRO A 216 16.71 17.20 -13.29
C PRO A 216 16.74 16.53 -11.91
N ARG A 217 17.08 15.24 -11.86
CA ARG A 217 17.22 14.46 -10.63
C ARG A 217 18.57 13.79 -10.59
N SER A 218 19.22 13.79 -9.41
CA SER A 218 20.48 13.08 -9.22
C SER A 218 20.30 11.58 -9.45
N PRO A 219 21.24 10.89 -10.13
CA PRO A 219 21.19 9.44 -10.23
C PRO A 219 21.20 8.80 -8.83
N ARG A 220 20.44 7.70 -8.66
CA ARG A 220 20.56 6.87 -7.45
C ARG A 220 21.78 5.98 -7.57
N ALA A 221 22.38 5.65 -6.44
CA ALA A 221 23.50 4.71 -6.38
C ALA A 221 23.08 3.27 -6.74
N SER A 222 21.80 2.93 -6.58
CA SER A 222 21.24 1.61 -6.89
C SER A 222 19.79 1.70 -7.35
N ASN A 223 19.33 0.66 -8.03
CA ASN A 223 17.91 0.45 -8.40
C ASN A 223 17.09 -0.21 -7.28
N GLU A 224 17.62 -0.27 -6.05
CA GLU A 224 16.88 -0.72 -4.88
C GLU A 224 15.72 0.25 -4.58
N PRO A 225 14.49 -0.25 -4.35
CA PRO A 225 13.40 0.53 -3.81
C PRO A 225 13.78 1.21 -2.49
N HIS A 226 13.42 2.49 -2.33
CA HIS A 226 13.60 3.17 -1.04
C HIS A 226 12.32 3.06 -0.22
N VAL A 227 12.47 2.87 1.10
CA VAL A 227 11.36 2.98 2.06
C VAL A 227 11.33 4.40 2.61
N HIS A 228 10.19 5.06 2.45
CA HIS A 228 9.91 6.37 3.01
C HIS A 228 8.98 6.23 4.21
N TYR A 229 9.31 6.90 5.31
CA TYR A 229 8.49 6.90 6.51
C TYR A 229 7.88 8.28 6.69
N GLY A 230 6.56 8.40 6.53
CA GLY A 230 5.90 9.70 6.60
C GLY A 230 4.38 9.61 6.60
N THR A 231 3.75 10.74 6.28
CA THR A 231 2.29 10.83 6.16
C THR A 231 1.85 10.41 4.77
N ILE A 232 0.77 9.63 4.70
CA ILE A 232 0.11 9.25 3.44
C ILE A 232 -1.17 10.08 3.29
N ALA A 233 -1.35 10.70 2.13
CA ALA A 233 -2.59 11.36 1.77
C ALA A 233 -3.60 10.32 1.25
N SER A 234 -4.83 10.37 1.75
CA SER A 234 -5.94 9.49 1.34
C SER A 234 -7.17 10.34 1.05
N GLY A 235 -7.96 9.95 0.05
CA GLY A 235 -9.17 10.66 -0.35
C GLY A 235 -10.05 9.77 -1.24
N ASN A 236 -11.23 10.27 -1.59
CA ASN A 236 -12.19 9.61 -2.50
C ASN A 236 -12.22 10.25 -3.88
#